data_AF-Q9BDL7-F1
#
_entry.id   AF-Q9BDL7-F1
#
_cell.length_a   1.000
_cell.length_b   1.000
_cell.length_c   1.000
_cell.angle_alpha   90.00
_cell.angle_beta   90.00
_cell.angle_gamma   90.00
#
_symmetry.space_group_name_H-M   'P 1'
#
loop_
_entity.id
_entity.type
_entity.pdbx_description
1 polymer ?
#
loop_
_entity_poly.entity_id
_entity_poly.type
_entity_poly.pdbx_seq_one_letter_code
_entity_poly.pdbx_strand_id
1 'polypeptide(L)'
;GHKCDITLQEIIKTLNILTARKNLCMELPVEDVFATTKNTTEKETFCRAGTVLRHIYRYHKCFNKPLSGLHRNLSSMANMTCSVNEA
;
A
#
# COMPACT_ATOMS: atom_id res chain seq x y z
N GLY A 1 10.96 17.53 -8.19
CA GLY A 1 9.74 17.52 -9.02
C GLY A 1 9.50 16.17 -9.68
N HIS A 2 10.33 15.79 -10.65
CA HIS A 2 10.08 14.68 -11.59
C HIS A 2 9.83 13.29 -10.94
N LYS A 3 10.60 12.90 -9.92
CA LYS A 3 10.48 11.57 -9.31
C LYS A 3 9.12 11.31 -8.62
N CYS A 4 8.53 12.35 -8.03
CA CYS A 4 7.22 12.24 -7.38
C CYS A 4 6.12 11.96 -8.40
N ASP A 5 6.14 12.68 -9.53
CA ASP A 5 5.16 12.57 -10.61
C ASP A 5 5.13 11.17 -11.23
N ILE A 6 6.30 10.61 -11.55
CA ILE A 6 6.42 9.22 -12.06
C ILE A 6 5.88 8.21 -11.03
N THR A 7 6.23 8.39 -9.75
CA THR A 7 5.83 7.45 -8.69
C THR A 7 4.31 7.45 -8.52
N LEU A 8 3.68 8.62 -8.50
CA LEU A 8 2.22 8.75 -8.43
C LEU A 8 1.55 8.12 -9.64
N GLN A 9 2.07 8.34 -10.85
CA GLN A 9 1.52 7.72 -12.06
C GLN A 9 1.57 6.19 -12.01
N GLU A 10 2.68 5.62 -11.54
CA GLU A 10 2.82 4.16 -11.38
C GLU A 10 1.89 3.58 -10.32
N ILE A 11 1.70 4.30 -9.21
CA ILE A 11 0.73 3.93 -8.16
C ILE A 11 -0.67 3.86 -8.76
N ILE A 12 -1.11 4.91 -9.45
CA ILE A 12 -2.45 4.97 -10.06
C ILE A 12 -2.65 3.84 -11.07
N LYS A 13 -1.67 3.60 -11.97
CA LYS A 13 -1.72 2.49 -12.92
C LYS A 13 -1.89 1.14 -12.23
N THR A 14 -1.16 0.90 -11.14
CA THR A 14 -1.22 -0.36 -10.39
C THR A 14 -2.56 -0.51 -9.68
N LEU A 15 -3.07 0.55 -9.06
CA LEU A 15 -4.39 0.57 -8.42
C LEU A 15 -5.52 0.28 -9.41
N ASN A 16 -5.46 0.84 -10.62
CA ASN A 16 -6.45 0.55 -11.67
C ASN A 16 -6.45 -0.93 -12.06
N ILE A 17 -5.27 -1.57 -12.14
CA ILE A 17 -5.18 -3.01 -12.44
C ILE A 17 -5.74 -3.85 -11.30
N LEU A 18 -5.48 -3.47 -10.04
CA LEU A 18 -5.94 -4.21 -8.86
C LEU A 18 -7.45 -4.13 -8.69
N THR A 19 -8.01 -2.92 -8.78
CA THR A 19 -9.45 -2.65 -8.57
C THR A 19 -10.33 -3.22 -9.67
N ALA A 20 -9.80 -3.42 -10.89
CA ALA A 20 -10.52 -4.10 -11.96
C ALA A 20 -10.69 -5.62 -11.72
N ARG A 21 -9.94 -6.22 -10.78
CA ARG A 21 -10.00 -7.66 -10.50
C ARG A 21 -11.05 -7.96 -9.44
N LYS A 22 -11.85 -8.99 -9.67
CA LYS A 22 -12.75 -9.59 -8.67
C LYS A 22 -12.30 -11.02 -8.41
N ASN A 23 -11.75 -11.26 -7.22
CA ASN A 23 -11.33 -12.60 -6.77
C ASN A 23 -11.32 -12.66 -5.23
N LEU A 24 -11.15 -13.87 -4.69
CA LEU A 24 -11.15 -14.12 -3.25
C LEU A 24 -10.09 -13.31 -2.48
N CYS A 25 -9.00 -12.90 -3.11
CA CYS A 25 -7.99 -12.06 -2.46
C CYS A 25 -8.50 -10.64 -2.14
N MET A 26 -9.55 -10.16 -2.83
CA MET A 26 -10.16 -8.85 -2.56
C MET A 26 -11.14 -8.89 -1.38
N GLU A 27 -11.52 -10.09 -0.92
CA GLU A 27 -12.43 -10.29 0.21
C GLU A 27 -11.66 -10.52 1.53
N LEU A 28 -10.33 -10.59 1.47
CA LEU A 28 -9.50 -10.73 2.67
C LEU A 28 -9.64 -9.47 3.55
N PRO A 29 -9.92 -9.64 4.85
CA PRO A 29 -9.93 -8.51 5.77
C PRO A 29 -8.52 -7.92 5.87
N VAL A 30 -8.45 -6.59 5.87
CA VAL A 30 -7.22 -5.83 6.01
C VAL A 30 -7.45 -4.70 7.00
N GLU A 31 -6.40 -4.30 7.71
CA GLU A 31 -6.46 -3.14 8.60
C GLU A 31 -6.80 -1.88 7.80
N ASP A 32 -7.82 -1.14 8.24
CA ASP A 32 -8.20 0.13 7.64
C ASP A 32 -7.27 1.24 8.15
N VAL A 33 -6.17 1.44 7.43
CA VAL A 33 -5.19 2.49 7.72
C VAL A 33 -5.76 3.91 7.60
N PHE A 34 -6.93 4.08 6.96
CA PHE A 34 -7.59 5.37 6.78
C PHE A 34 -8.62 5.68 7.87
N ALA A 35 -9.05 4.69 8.65
CA ALA A 35 -9.96 4.89 9.79
C ALA A 35 -9.31 5.60 10.99
N THR A 36 -7.99 5.84 10.96
CA THR A 36 -7.29 6.53 12.06
C THR A 36 -7.67 8.01 12.11
N THR A 37 -8.25 8.45 13.23
CA THR A 37 -8.80 9.81 13.43
C THR A 37 -7.81 10.84 13.99
N LYS A 38 -6.52 10.48 14.18
CA LYS A 38 -5.52 11.35 14.82
C LYS A 38 -4.37 11.67 13.88
N ASN A 39 -4.16 12.97 13.57
CA ASN A 39 -2.93 13.65 13.14
C ASN A 39 -1.85 12.84 12.38
N THR A 40 -2.23 11.85 11.59
CA THR A 40 -1.29 11.04 10.80
C THR A 40 -0.88 11.84 9.59
N THR A 41 0.42 12.00 9.43
CA THR A 41 1.00 12.64 8.25
C THR A 41 0.77 11.79 7.00
N GLU A 42 0.84 12.39 5.81
CA GLU A 42 0.78 11.64 4.54
C GLU A 42 1.86 10.55 4.47
N LYS A 43 3.07 10.85 4.97
CA LYS A 43 4.18 9.90 5.01
C LYS A 43 3.87 8.68 5.87
N GLU A 44 3.31 8.88 7.06
CA GLU A 44 2.88 7.79 7.94
C GLU A 44 1.76 6.96 7.29
N THR A 45 0.83 7.62 6.61
CA THR A 45 -0.26 6.94 5.89
C THR A 45 0.29 6.04 4.78
N PHE A 46 1.17 6.55 3.91
CA PHE A 46 1.80 5.74 2.86
C PHE A 46 2.58 4.56 3.42
N CYS A 47 3.26 4.79 4.54
CA CYS A 47 4.08 3.80 5.17
C CYS A 47 3.26 2.66 5.81
N ARG A 48 2.17 2.99 6.52
CA ARG A 48 1.22 2.00 7.06
C ARG A 48 0.54 1.21 5.95
N ALA A 49 0.04 1.89 4.92
CA ALA A 49 -0.51 1.25 3.74
C ALA A 49 0.49 0.27 3.11
N GLY A 50 1.76 0.68 2.95
CA GLY A 50 2.84 -0.18 2.47
C GLY A 50 3.02 -1.45 3.29
N THR A 51 2.95 -1.35 4.62
CA THR A 51 3.04 -2.52 5.51
C THR A 51 1.87 -3.48 5.35
N VAL A 52 0.63 -2.97 5.28
CA VAL A 52 -0.56 -3.80 5.03
C VAL A 52 -0.44 -4.53 3.69
N LEU A 53 -0.05 -3.83 2.62
CA LEU A 53 0.18 -4.47 1.31
C LEU A 53 1.26 -5.55 1.38
N ARG A 54 2.35 -5.30 2.11
CA ARG A 54 3.41 -6.29 2.35
C ARG A 54 2.89 -7.54 3.05
N HIS A 55 1.99 -7.38 3.99
CA HIS A 55 1.36 -8.52 4.66
C HIS A 55 0.58 -9.38 3.64
N ILE A 56 -0.25 -8.75 2.81
CA ILE A 56 -1.09 -9.43 1.80
C ILE A 56 -0.25 -10.26 0.82
N TYR A 57 0.79 -9.68 0.22
CA TYR A 57 1.55 -10.41 -0.80
C TYR A 57 2.54 -11.42 -0.23
N ARG A 58 2.95 -11.30 1.04
CA ARG A 58 3.86 -12.26 1.67
C ARG A 58 3.14 -13.44 2.31
N TYR A 59 2.09 -13.16 3.08
CA TYR A 59 1.40 -14.19 3.86
C TYR A 59 0.25 -14.81 3.08
N HIS A 60 -0.61 -13.99 2.49
CA HIS A 60 -1.75 -14.49 1.70
C HIS A 60 -1.35 -14.86 0.26
N LYS A 61 -0.14 -14.52 -0.18
CA LYS A 61 0.40 -14.78 -1.54
C LYS A 61 -0.51 -14.21 -2.64
N CYS A 62 -1.24 -13.15 -2.31
CA CYS A 62 -2.18 -12.49 -3.19
C CYS A 62 -1.51 -11.35 -3.94
N PHE A 63 -1.79 -11.25 -5.25
CA PHE A 63 -1.34 -10.13 -6.09
C PHE A 63 0.17 -9.83 -5.98
N ASN A 64 1.01 -10.88 -5.90
CA ASN A 64 2.44 -10.79 -5.58
C ASN A 64 3.19 -9.66 -6.30
N LYS A 65 3.23 -9.67 -7.63
CA LYS A 65 3.97 -8.67 -8.41
C LYS A 65 3.33 -7.27 -8.35
N PRO A 66 2.01 -7.09 -8.55
CA PRO A 66 1.37 -5.79 -8.40
C PRO A 66 1.55 -5.16 -7.01
N LEU A 67 1.31 -5.91 -5.92
CA LEU A 67 1.38 -5.37 -4.57
C LEU A 67 2.80 -5.14 -4.08
N SER A 68 3.77 -5.97 -4.48
CA SER A 68 5.19 -5.70 -4.17
C SER A 68 5.69 -4.42 -4.86
N GLY A 69 5.26 -4.15 -6.09
CA GLY A 69 5.54 -2.89 -6.78
C GLY A 69 4.87 -1.69 -6.09
N LEU A 70 3.58 -1.81 -5.76
CA LEU A 70 2.84 -0.76 -5.07
C LEU A 70 3.44 -0.45 -3.70
N HIS A 71 3.77 -1.48 -2.90
CA HIS A 71 4.47 -1.34 -1.63
C HIS A 71 5.78 -0.56 -1.79
N ARG A 72 6.63 -0.92 -2.78
CA ARG A 72 7.90 -0.21 -3.04
C ARG A 72 7.68 1.28 -3.32
N ASN A 73 6.67 1.61 -4.12
CA ASN A 73 6.38 3.00 -4.49
C ASN A 73 5.86 3.79 -3.28
N LEU A 74 4.96 3.21 -2.48
CA LEU A 74 4.48 3.82 -1.24
C LEU A 74 5.61 4.01 -0.21
N SER A 75 6.50 3.03 -0.04
CA SER A 75 7.67 3.16 0.84
C SER A 75 8.60 4.28 0.38
N SER A 76 8.77 4.46 -0.95
CA SER A 76 9.56 5.57 -1.48
C SER A 76 8.91 6.93 -1.22
N MET A 77 7.57 7.03 -1.20
CA MET A 77 6.88 8.27 -0.87
C MET A 77 6.88 8.57 0.62
N ALA A 78 6.78 7.54 1.45
CA ALA A 78 6.90 7.65 2.90
C ALA A 78 8.28 8.17 3.31
N ASN A 79 9.35 7.71 2.65
CA ASN A 79 10.74 8.02 2.99
C ASN A 79 11.07 7.74 4.47
N MET A 80 10.45 6.70 5.03
CA MET A 80 10.65 6.21 6.40
C MET A 80 10.26 4.73 6.49
N THR A 81 10.73 4.05 7.52
CA THR A 81 10.29 2.70 7.91
C THR A 81 9.22 2.80 8.98
N CYS A 82 8.15 2.01 8.85
CA CYS A 82 7.09 1.94 9.86
C CYS A 82 7.09 0.61 10.57
N SER A 83 7.10 0.69 11.89
CA SER A 83 6.66 -0.41 12.74
C SER A 83 5.16 -0.26 12.88
N VAL A 84 4.40 -1.09 12.19
CA VAL A 84 2.98 -1.25 12.53
C VAL A 84 3.00 -2.16 13.74
N ASN A 85 2.83 -1.59 14.92
CA ASN A 85 2.48 -2.39 16.07
C ASN A 85 1.07 -2.90 15.77
N GLU A 86 0.96 -4.18 15.44
CA GLU A 86 -0.33 -4.86 15.31
C GLU A 86 -1.07 -4.64 16.63
N ALA A 87 -2.19 -3.91 16.57
CA ALA A 87 -3.06 -3.63 17.70
C ALA A 87 -4.01 -4.81 17.96
#